data_AF-A0A415K1N0-F1
#
_entry.id   AF-A0A415K1N0-F1
#
_cell.length_a   1.000
_cell.length_b   1.000
_cell.length_c   1.000
_cell.angle_alpha   90.00
_cell.angle_beta   90.00
_cell.angle_gamma   90.00
#
_symmetry.space_group_name_H-M   'P 1'
#
loop_
_entity.id
_entity.type
_entity.pdbx_description
1 polymer ?
#
loop_
_entity_poly.entity_id
_entity_poly.type
_entity_poly.pdbx_seq_one_letter_code
_entity_poly.pdbx_strand_id
1 'polypeptide(L)' 'MNLHLQKCYNAYDFIIATYSLHHLTDDEKIQFIQLLKTLLKEGGCILIADVAFQTRSDLEK' A
#
# COMPACT_ATOMS: atom_id res chain seq x y z
N MET A 1 17.80 -7.01 -4.15
CA MET A 1 17.62 -7.27 -2.71
C MET A 1 16.36 -8.11 -2.56
N ASN A 2 16.49 -9.44 -2.44
CA ASN A 2 15.34 -10.33 -2.29
C ASN A 2 14.96 -10.38 -0.81
N LEU A 3 13.94 -9.60 -0.43
CA LEU A 3 13.26 -9.76 0.85
C LEU A 3 12.55 -11.12 0.82
N HIS A 4 13.17 -12.14 1.41
CA HIS A 4 12.52 -13.41 1.72
C HIS A 4 11.59 -13.18 2.92
N LEU A 5 10.52 -12.43 2.71
CA LEU A 5 9.43 -12.34 3.67
C LEU A 5 8.72 -13.69 3.63
N GLN A 6 8.90 -14.48 4.68
CA GLN A 6 8.01 -15.60 4.96
C GLN A 6 6.59 -15.02 5.02
N LYS A 7 5.76 -15.33 4.03
CA LYS A 7 4.39 -14.81 3.91
C LYS A 7 3.54 -15.35 5.05
N CYS A 8 3.55 -14.65 6.17
CA CYS A 8 2.55 -14.83 7.21
C CYS A 8 1.30 -14.07 6.76
N TYR A 9 0.35 -14.80 6.14
CA TYR A 9 -0.96 -14.26 5.84
C TYR A 9 -1.69 -13.90 7.14
N ASN A 10 -2.55 -12.88 7.10
CA ASN A 10 -3.37 -12.46 8.24
C ASN A 10 -2.57 -12.20 9.53
N ALA A 11 -1.40 -11.57 9.42
CA ALA A 11 -0.48 -11.40 10.54
C ALA A 11 -0.55 -10.01 11.19
N TYR A 12 -1.03 -8.99 10.47
CA TYR A 12 -0.92 -7.60 10.90
C TYR A 12 -2.28 -6.98 11.18
N ASP A 13 -2.37 -6.29 12.32
CA ASP A 13 -3.52 -5.43 12.65
C ASP A 13 -3.44 -4.09 11.89
N PHE A 14 -2.22 -3.59 11.67
CA PHE A 14 -1.96 -2.37 10.92
C PHE A 14 -0.76 -2.52 10.00
N ILE A 15 -0.87 -1.96 8.79
CA ILE A 15 0.24 -1.76 7.86
C ILE A 15 0.33 -0.26 7.60
N ILE A 16 1.49 0.35 7.84
CA ILE A 16 1.70 1.80 7.65
C ILE A 16 2.61 2.00 6.44
N ALA A 17 2.11 2.73 5.44
CA ALA A 17 2.84 3.08 4.23
C ALA A 17 3.08 4.59 4.20
N THR A 18 4.31 5.01 4.51
CA THR A 18 4.71 6.43 4.49
C THR A 18 5.64 6.68 3.30
N TYR A 19 5.26 7.56 2.37
CA TYR A 19 6.08 7.92 1.20
C TYR A 19 6.54 6.73 0.33
N SER A 20 5.83 5.59 0.34
CA SER A 20 6.25 4.38 -0.37
C SER A 20 5.41 4.08 -1.62
N LEU A 21 4.22 4.67 -1.75
CA LEU A 21 3.29 4.38 -2.84
C LEU A 21 3.44 5.33 -4.03
N HIS A 22 3.97 6.53 -3.83
CA HIS A 22 4.11 7.51 -4.93
C HIS A 22 5.14 7.11 -6.00
N HIS A 23 6.00 6.13 -5.74
CA HIS A 23 6.92 5.56 -6.75
C HIS A 23 6.24 4.55 -7.68
N LEU A 24 5.04 4.11 -7.34
CA LEU A 24 4.30 3.12 -8.11
C LEU A 24 3.39 3.80 -9.13
N THR A 25 3.28 3.19 -10.30
CA THR A 25 2.19 3.50 -11.24
C THR A 25 0.83 3.17 -10.62
N ASP A 26 -0.25 3.71 -11.18
CA ASP A 26 -1.59 3.48 -10.64
C ASP A 26 -1.99 1.99 -10.69
N ASP A 27 -1.56 1.26 -11.73
CA ASP A 27 -1.76 -0.19 -11.83
C ASP A 27 -0.95 -0.97 -10.78
N GLU A 28 0.31 -0.58 -10.54
CA GLU A 28 1.13 -1.20 -9.50
C GLU A 28 0.58 -0.94 -8.09
N LYS A 29 0.00 0.24 -7.83
CA LYS A 29 -0.67 0.53 -6.54
C LYS A 29 -1.82 -0.44 -6.30
N ILE A 30 -2.63 -0.75 -7.32
CA ILE A 30 -3.75 -1.70 -7.20
C ILE A 30 -3.22 -3.08 -6.79
N GLN A 31 -2.25 -3.62 -7.52
CA GLN A 31 -1.66 -4.93 -7.23
C GLN A 31 -1.02 -4.97 -5.85
N PHE A 32 -0.31 -3.91 -5.49
CA PHE A 32 0.38 -3.81 -4.20
C PHE A 32 -0.61 -3.74 -3.03
N ILE A 33 -1.66 -2.91 -3.12
CA ILE A 33 -2.70 -2.84 -2.09
C ILE A 33 -3.41 -4.19 -1.94
N GLN A 34 -3.69 -4.89 -3.03
CA GLN A 34 -4.27 -6.23 -2.99
C GLN A 34 -3.37 -7.21 -2.24
N LEU A 35 -2.06 -7.19 -2.51
CA LEU A 35 -1.08 -7.99 -1.77
C LEU A 35 -1.08 -7.63 -0.27
N LEU A 36 -1.03 -6.35 0.09
CA LEU A 36 -1.02 -5.91 1.49
C LEU A 36 -2.28 -6.36 2.24
N LYS A 37 -3.44 -6.36 1.59
CA LYS A 37 -4.69 -6.87 2.19
C LYS A 37 -4.60 -8.33 2.61
N THR A 38 -3.84 -9.16 1.88
CA THR A 38 -3.66 -10.59 2.25
C THR A 38 -2.85 -10.78 3.54
N LEU A 39 -2.13 -9.74 3.96
CA LEU A 39 -1.30 -9.76 5.17
C LEU A 39 -2.06 -9.25 6.40
N LEU A 40 -3.22 -8.60 6.21
CA LEU A 40 -4.03 -8.07 7.29
C LEU A 40 -4.88 -9.14 7.95
N LYS A 41 -4.96 -9.08 9.28
CA LYS A 41 -6.00 -9.79 10.03
C LYS A 41 -7.38 -9.24 9.67
N GLU A 42 -8.43 -9.99 10.03
CA GLU A 42 -9.80 -9.47 9.97
C GLU A 42 -9.92 -8.18 10.79
N GLY A 43 -10.49 -7.13 10.19
CA GLY A 43 -10.60 -5.80 10.80
C GLY A 43 -9.30 -4.97 10.78
N GLY A 44 -8.19 -5.52 10.28
CA GLY A 44 -6.94 -4.79 10.14
C GLY A 44 -7.01 -3.66 9.11
N CYS A 45 -6.10 -2.70 9.22
CA CYS A 45 -6.13 -1.47 8.42
C CYS A 45 -4.79 -1.18 7.73
N ILE A 46 -4.86 -0.61 6.52
CA ILE A 46 -3.71 0.02 5.85
C ILE A 46 -3.81 1.52 6.08
N LEU A 47 -2.79 2.12 6.69
CA LEU A 47 -2.68 3.55 6.90
C LEU A 47 -1.69 4.12 5.88
N ILE A 48 -2.17 4.99 5.00
CA ILE A 48 -1.37 5.59 3.93
C ILE A 48 -1.10 7.05 4.28
N ALA A 49 0.17 7.40 4.43
CA ALA A 49 0.63 8.77 4.57
C ALA A 49 1.59 9.07 3.41
N ASP A 50 1.01 9.44 2.27
CA ASP A 50 1.74 9.70 1.04
C ASP A 50 1.24 10.98 0.36
N VAL A 51 1.94 11.40 -0.69
CA VAL A 51 1.52 12.52 -1.54
C VAL A 51 0.21 12.14 -2.23
N ALA A 52 -0.82 12.95 -2.01
CA ALA A 52 -2.12 12.80 -2.62
C ALA A 52 -2.60 14.14 -3.17
N PHE A 53 -3.32 14.08 -4.29
CA PHE A 53 -3.94 15.22 -4.94
C PHE A 53 -5.45 15.06 -4.88
N GLN A 54 -6.18 16.19 -4.78
CA GLN A 54 -7.64 16.15 -4.71
C GLN A 54 -8.27 15.62 -6.00
N THR A 55 -7.66 15.93 -7.15
CA THR A 55 -8.11 15.48 -8.46
C THR A 55 -6.95 15.03 -9.33
N ARG A 56 -7.24 14.28 -10.40
CA ARG A 56 -6.22 13.90 -11.39
C ARG A 56 -5.60 15.13 -12.06
N SER A 57 -6.41 16.14 -12.34
CA SER A 57 -5.94 17.40 -12.91
C SER A 57 -5.00 18.18 -11.99
N ASP A 58 -5.09 18.00 -10.66
CA ASP A 58 -4.16 18.66 -9.72
C ASP A 58 -2.78 17.99 -9.70
N LEU A 59 -2.68 16.70 -10.07
CA LEU A 59 -1.42 15.98 -10.21
C LEU A 59 -0.65 16.35 -11.50
N GLU A 60 -1.38 16.71 -12.55
CA GLU A 60 -0.82 16.93 -13.91
C GLU A 60 -0.42 18.40 -14.17
N LYS A 61 -0.60 19.28 -13.19
CA LYS A 61 -0.16 20.70 -13.21
C LYS A 61 1.34 20.80 -12.93
#